data_AF-A0A6H2GUZ3-F1
#
_entry.id   AF-A0A6H2GUZ3-F1
#
_cell.length_a   1.000
_cell.length_b   1.000
_cell.length_c   1.000
_cell.angle_alpha   90.00
_cell.angle_beta   90.00
_cell.angle_gamma   90.00
#
_symmetry.space_group_name_H-M   'P 1'
#
loop_
_entity.id
_entity.type
_entity.pdbx_description
1 polymer ?
#
loop_
_entity_poly.entity_id
_entity_poly.type
_entity_poly.pdbx_seq_one_letter_code
_entity_poly.pdbx_strand_id
1 'polypeptide(L)'
;MMNHLTLPRPRSILLAALAAVLLSLLILLGRPAKTEAAIVNLAYNRPVTVSSAESSAYAGAYAVDANGNTRWASAYSDQQYIIVDLGSARPLTGVKLRWEAAYAKGFQIQTSNDNSAWTTVYSNYNGVGGVNDISFTATARYVKMYAFQRATAYGYSLYEFEIYGDDGNGGGTTVGAVKQRMLSYLNNLGGKTIVGIENKFNNTPRSDSDKVAGIAGRTPSLWGGDFGFGSLALDNRWNMIQEAKNQFNKGALVTLMYHPCAPTRDEYCSWDEIGGANPAKLTSAQFTQLTTPGTALYNSWISRLDTIATYLQDLENNNVVVLFRPLHEMNQCVFWWSCHKGPNGTAKLYQITYDYLTRTKGLENLIWVWNVQDFSNLSTEISAYNPGSSYFDIASLDVYNTGYTQTNYNTMLQASGGKPIAIGECQFMPSASLLASQNKWIYAMLWPDFIEENRSTLPGIYGASNVLTLDEMPGWR
;
A
#
# COMPACT_ATOMS: atom_id res chain seq x y z
N MET A 1 -27.64 -66.15 59.01
CA MET A 1 -28.43 -65.37 58.03
C MET A 1 -27.60 -64.14 57.69
N MET A 2 -26.95 -64.13 56.52
CA MET A 2 -25.91 -63.15 56.19
C MET A 2 -26.51 -61.87 55.59
N ASN A 3 -26.13 -60.74 56.21
CA ASN A 3 -26.38 -59.37 55.74
C ASN A 3 -25.67 -59.11 54.41
N HIS A 4 -26.38 -58.58 53.41
CA HIS A 4 -25.79 -57.89 52.27
C HIS A 4 -26.07 -56.39 52.39
N LEU A 5 -25.00 -55.65 52.70
CA LEU A 5 -24.91 -54.20 52.61
C LEU A 5 -24.71 -53.77 51.15
N THR A 6 -25.40 -52.72 50.76
CA THR A 6 -25.31 -52.02 49.49
C THR A 6 -24.08 -51.11 49.42
N LEU A 7 -23.43 -51.04 48.26
CA LEU A 7 -22.56 -49.93 47.87
C LEU A 7 -22.78 -49.58 46.38
N PRO A 8 -22.94 -48.29 46.02
CA PRO A 8 -23.07 -47.84 44.64
C PRO A 8 -21.70 -47.74 43.94
N ARG A 9 -21.65 -48.11 42.66
CA ARG A 9 -20.47 -47.95 41.79
C ARG A 9 -20.34 -46.51 41.29
N PRO A 10 -19.15 -45.87 41.31
CA PRO A 10 -18.97 -44.52 40.78
C PRO A 10 -18.76 -44.57 39.26
N ARG A 11 -19.59 -43.86 38.50
CA ARG A 11 -19.38 -43.57 37.07
C ARG A 11 -19.53 -42.07 36.84
N SER A 12 -18.47 -41.29 37.03
CA SER A 12 -18.45 -39.87 36.57
C SER A 12 -17.15 -39.08 36.72
N ILE A 13 -15.98 -39.66 37.04
CA ILE A 13 -14.78 -38.84 37.31
C ILE A 13 -13.71 -38.86 36.19
N LEU A 14 -13.75 -39.82 35.24
CA LEU A 14 -12.69 -39.90 34.21
C LEU A 14 -12.88 -39.03 32.95
N LEU A 15 -14.05 -38.46 32.68
CA LEU A 15 -14.27 -37.62 31.48
C LEU A 15 -13.98 -36.13 31.69
N ALA A 16 -13.98 -35.64 32.93
CA ALA A 16 -13.70 -34.22 33.21
C ALA A 16 -12.18 -33.90 33.20
N ALA A 17 -11.32 -34.87 33.53
CA ALA A 17 -9.88 -34.65 33.58
C ALA A 17 -9.21 -34.60 32.20
N LEU A 18 -9.73 -35.33 31.19
CA LEU A 18 -9.19 -35.28 29.83
C LEU A 18 -9.57 -33.99 29.07
N ALA A 19 -10.75 -33.43 29.34
CA ALA A 19 -11.19 -32.18 28.72
C ALA A 19 -10.43 -30.96 29.26
N ALA A 20 -10.05 -30.95 30.55
CA ALA A 20 -9.28 -29.86 31.14
C ALA A 20 -7.82 -29.80 30.63
N VAL A 21 -7.18 -30.96 30.40
CA VAL A 21 -5.78 -31.02 29.90
C VAL A 21 -5.70 -30.65 28.41
N LEU A 22 -6.68 -31.04 27.58
CA LEU A 22 -6.77 -30.61 26.18
C LEU A 22 -7.10 -29.12 26.03
N LEU A 23 -7.91 -28.54 26.93
CA LEU A 23 -8.21 -27.11 26.91
C LEU A 23 -7.00 -26.25 27.34
N SER A 24 -6.14 -26.76 28.25
CA SER A 24 -4.89 -26.08 28.61
C SER A 24 -3.78 -26.19 27.56
N LEU A 25 -3.76 -27.23 26.71
CA LEU A 25 -2.82 -27.31 25.58
C LEU A 25 -3.23 -26.42 24.39
N LEU A 26 -4.54 -26.19 24.17
CA LEU A 26 -4.99 -25.27 23.12
C LEU A 26 -4.76 -23.78 23.44
N ILE A 27 -4.57 -23.41 24.72
CA ILE A 27 -4.31 -22.02 25.12
C ILE A 27 -2.83 -21.63 24.97
N LEU A 28 -1.91 -22.60 24.83
CA LEU A 28 -0.50 -22.32 24.54
C LEU A 28 -0.15 -22.27 23.03
N LEU A 29 -1.00 -22.79 22.15
CA LEU A 29 -0.78 -22.80 20.70
C LEU A 29 -1.39 -21.58 19.97
N GLY A 30 -2.06 -20.69 20.69
CA GLY A 30 -2.75 -19.51 20.15
C GLY A 30 -2.17 -18.15 20.54
N ARG A 31 -1.01 -18.10 21.20
CA ARG A 31 -0.30 -16.82 21.35
C ARG A 31 0.46 -16.55 20.06
N PRO A 32 0.21 -15.44 19.33
CA PRO A 32 1.13 -15.05 18.29
C PRO A 32 2.52 -14.94 18.92
N ALA A 33 3.49 -15.64 18.35
CA ALA A 33 4.88 -15.40 18.68
C ALA A 33 5.11 -13.89 18.53
N LYS A 34 5.67 -13.26 19.57
CA LYS A 34 6.04 -11.85 19.50
C LYS A 34 7.06 -11.75 18.36
N THR A 35 6.65 -11.21 17.22
CA THR A 35 7.51 -11.08 16.04
C THR A 35 8.78 -10.38 16.47
N GLU A 36 9.92 -11.05 16.34
CA GLU A 36 11.21 -10.47 16.65
C GLU A 36 11.45 -9.30 15.68
N ALA A 37 11.82 -8.13 16.22
CA ALA A 37 11.96 -6.91 15.43
C ALA A 37 13.01 -7.12 14.32
N ALA A 38 12.64 -6.84 13.08
CA ALA A 38 13.58 -6.96 11.96
C ALA A 38 14.65 -5.87 12.06
N ILE A 39 15.91 -6.28 12.18
CA ILE A 39 17.04 -5.36 12.13
C ILE A 39 17.30 -4.99 10.66
N VAL A 40 17.18 -3.72 10.32
CA VAL A 40 17.30 -3.20 8.95
C VAL A 40 18.31 -2.06 8.85
N ASN A 41 18.76 -1.73 7.63
CA ASN A 41 19.59 -0.55 7.37
C ASN A 41 18.73 0.73 7.35
N LEU A 42 18.74 1.47 8.45
CA LEU A 42 18.02 2.72 8.66
C LEU A 42 18.58 3.91 7.89
N ALA A 43 19.82 3.82 7.40
CA ALA A 43 20.50 4.90 6.71
C ALA A 43 20.06 5.06 5.25
N TYR A 44 19.49 4.02 4.64
CA TYR A 44 19.18 3.98 3.21
C TYR A 44 18.34 5.18 2.76
N ASN A 45 18.86 5.94 1.79
CA ASN A 45 18.28 7.17 1.24
C ASN A 45 17.89 8.24 2.28
N ARG A 46 18.56 8.27 3.44
CA ARG A 46 18.34 9.30 4.45
C ARG A 46 19.09 10.59 4.14
N PRO A 47 18.61 11.75 4.62
CA PRO A 47 19.35 12.99 4.56
C PRO A 47 20.72 12.88 5.25
N VAL A 48 21.75 13.40 4.58
CA VAL A 48 23.13 13.36 5.06
C VAL A 48 23.72 14.77 5.15
N THR A 49 24.44 15.06 6.24
CA THR A 49 25.28 16.26 6.38
C THR A 49 26.74 15.84 6.52
N VAL A 50 27.62 16.38 5.68
CA VAL A 50 29.06 16.10 5.70
C VAL A 50 29.86 17.35 6.08
N SER A 51 31.05 17.15 6.65
CA SER A 51 31.99 18.26 6.91
C SER A 51 32.53 18.87 5.61
N SER A 52 32.72 18.03 4.60
CA SER A 52 33.18 18.44 3.27
C SER A 52 32.92 17.33 2.24
N ALA A 53 33.06 17.67 0.96
CA ALA A 53 33.14 16.72 -0.13
C ALA A 53 34.33 17.10 -1.03
N GLU A 54 35.08 16.11 -1.52
CA GLU A 54 36.18 16.29 -2.47
C GLU A 54 35.69 16.98 -3.76
N SER A 55 34.48 16.62 -4.21
CA SER A 55 33.72 17.30 -5.26
C SER A 55 32.25 16.91 -5.20
N SER A 56 31.40 17.52 -6.03
CA SER A 56 29.98 17.12 -6.16
C SER A 56 29.79 15.68 -6.65
N ALA A 57 30.78 15.08 -7.31
CA ALA A 57 30.74 13.68 -7.73
C ALA A 57 30.87 12.69 -6.56
N TYR A 58 31.26 13.16 -5.37
CA TYR A 58 31.47 12.34 -4.19
C TYR A 58 30.68 12.87 -2.98
N ALA A 59 29.44 13.27 -3.22
CA ALA A 59 28.53 13.79 -2.21
C ALA A 59 28.20 12.74 -1.12
N GLY A 60 27.82 13.21 0.07
CA GLY A 60 27.48 12.35 1.21
C GLY A 60 26.34 11.34 0.95
N ALA A 61 25.40 11.68 0.06
CA ALA A 61 24.28 10.82 -0.30
C ALA A 61 24.73 9.47 -0.91
N TYR A 62 25.90 9.45 -1.55
CA TYR A 62 26.47 8.24 -2.15
C TYR A 62 27.05 7.24 -1.15
N ALA A 63 27.07 7.56 0.15
CA ALA A 63 27.43 6.62 1.19
C ALA A 63 26.20 5.98 1.85
N VAL A 64 24.99 6.28 1.38
CA VAL A 64 23.73 5.75 1.95
C VAL A 64 22.75 5.31 0.87
N ASP A 65 23.22 5.06 -0.35
CA ASP A 65 22.41 4.72 -1.52
C ASP A 65 22.39 3.21 -1.84
N ALA A 66 23.05 2.38 -1.01
CA ALA A 66 23.17 0.93 -1.19
C ALA A 66 23.81 0.52 -2.54
N ASN A 67 24.60 1.40 -3.13
CA ASN A 67 25.37 1.15 -4.34
C ASN A 67 26.86 1.12 -4.03
N GLY A 68 27.43 -0.09 -3.93
CA GLY A 68 28.86 -0.29 -3.66
C GLY A 68 29.83 0.20 -4.75
N ASN A 69 29.37 0.94 -5.76
CA ASN A 69 30.20 1.58 -6.79
C ASN A 69 30.25 3.12 -6.66
N THR A 70 29.35 3.72 -5.88
CA THR A 70 29.34 5.16 -5.57
C THR A 70 29.93 5.38 -4.18
N ARG A 71 30.43 6.59 -3.89
CA ARG A 71 31.10 6.87 -2.62
C ARG A 71 30.99 8.33 -2.20
N TRP A 72 30.95 8.55 -0.89
CA TRP A 72 31.34 9.84 -0.33
C TRP A 72 32.86 9.93 -0.23
N ALA A 73 33.42 11.12 -0.47
CA ALA A 73 34.83 11.42 -0.24
C ALA A 73 34.99 12.81 0.37
N SER A 74 35.78 12.94 1.43
CA SER A 74 36.03 14.22 2.10
C SER A 74 37.18 15.00 1.46
N ALA A 75 37.33 16.27 1.87
CA ALA A 75 38.57 17.02 1.70
C ALA A 75 39.76 16.32 2.39
N TYR A 76 40.97 16.65 1.96
CA TYR A 76 42.22 15.96 2.34
C TYR A 76 42.77 16.53 3.65
N SER A 77 41.97 16.45 4.70
CA SER A 77 42.25 16.96 6.04
C SER A 77 41.68 16.02 7.08
N ASP A 78 42.26 16.06 8.29
CA ASP A 78 41.69 15.34 9.43
C ASP A 78 40.39 16.03 9.92
N GLN A 79 39.79 15.48 10.98
CA GLN A 79 38.55 15.97 11.60
C GLN A 79 37.38 16.12 10.60
N GLN A 80 37.07 15.05 9.87
CA GLN A 80 35.94 15.00 8.94
C GLN A 80 34.80 14.18 9.52
N TYR A 81 33.58 14.44 9.07
CA TYR A 81 32.42 13.69 9.49
C TYR A 81 31.39 13.51 8.38
N ILE A 82 30.59 12.48 8.56
CA ILE A 82 29.31 12.25 7.88
C ILE A 82 28.26 11.98 8.95
N ILE A 83 27.13 12.70 8.88
CA ILE A 83 25.98 12.60 9.78
C ILE A 83 24.78 12.13 8.96
N VAL A 84 24.09 11.10 9.43
CA VAL A 84 22.81 10.65 8.87
C VAL A 84 21.68 11.07 9.80
N ASP A 85 20.64 11.71 9.26
CA ASP A 85 19.39 11.99 9.98
C ASP A 85 18.37 10.87 9.71
N LEU A 86 18.05 10.08 10.72
CA LEU A 86 17.06 8.99 10.65
C LEU A 86 15.61 9.49 10.64
N GLY A 87 15.39 10.80 10.78
CA GLY A 87 14.08 11.47 10.86
C GLY A 87 13.47 11.49 12.26
N SER A 88 13.69 10.44 13.06
CA SER A 88 13.27 10.33 14.46
C SER A 88 14.22 9.43 15.25
N ALA A 89 14.14 9.45 16.59
CA ALA A 89 14.96 8.60 17.43
C ALA A 89 14.58 7.12 17.26
N ARG A 90 15.56 6.26 16.96
CA ARG A 90 15.39 4.81 16.72
C ARG A 90 16.30 3.97 17.62
N PRO A 91 15.89 2.77 18.05
CA PRO A 91 16.79 1.81 18.69
C PRO A 91 17.82 1.29 17.67
N LEU A 92 19.10 1.41 17.99
CA LEU A 92 20.21 1.03 17.12
C LEU A 92 20.90 -0.22 17.66
N THR A 93 21.36 -1.08 16.74
CA THR A 93 22.13 -2.29 17.03
C THR A 93 23.56 -2.23 16.49
N GLY A 94 23.86 -1.29 15.60
CA GLY A 94 25.21 -1.08 15.12
C GLY A 94 25.29 -0.24 13.85
N VAL A 95 26.48 -0.20 13.26
CA VAL A 95 26.74 0.38 11.94
C VAL A 95 27.67 -0.52 11.14
N LYS A 96 27.59 -0.42 9.82
CA LYS A 96 28.59 -0.99 8.92
C LYS A 96 29.20 0.11 8.08
N LEU A 97 30.52 0.23 8.13
CA LEU A 97 31.29 1.13 7.29
C LEU A 97 32.01 0.31 6.23
N ARG A 98 31.83 0.67 4.96
CA ARG A 98 32.59 0.11 3.85
C ARG A 98 33.51 1.19 3.28
N TRP A 99 34.79 1.11 3.64
CA TRP A 99 35.79 2.07 3.18
C TRP A 99 36.25 1.78 1.75
N GLU A 100 36.66 2.84 1.06
CA GLU A 100 37.56 2.76 -0.09
C GLU A 100 39.02 2.57 0.40
N ALA A 101 40.01 2.53 -0.51
CA ALA A 101 41.43 2.54 -0.14
C ALA A 101 41.82 3.74 0.75
N ALA A 102 41.13 4.88 0.63
CA ALA A 102 41.30 6.05 1.49
C ALA A 102 40.40 5.97 2.74
N TYR A 103 40.91 5.34 3.81
CA TYR A 103 40.15 5.05 5.04
C TYR A 103 40.65 5.82 6.28
N ALA A 104 39.87 5.75 7.37
CA ALA A 104 40.23 6.32 8.66
C ALA A 104 41.08 5.37 9.52
N LYS A 105 42.26 5.84 9.95
CA LYS A 105 43.04 5.17 10.99
C LYS A 105 42.45 5.45 12.38
N GLY A 106 41.99 6.68 12.62
CA GLY A 106 41.31 7.09 13.83
C GLY A 106 39.90 7.58 13.55
N PHE A 107 38.87 6.94 14.11
CA PHE A 107 37.49 7.38 14.00
C PHE A 107 36.62 6.99 15.20
N GLN A 108 35.48 7.66 15.33
CA GLN A 108 34.44 7.39 16.30
C GLN A 108 33.08 7.23 15.61
N ILE A 109 32.21 6.44 16.24
CA ILE A 109 30.77 6.52 15.98
C ILE A 109 30.14 7.26 17.13
N GLN A 110 29.35 8.28 16.79
CA GLN A 110 28.65 9.13 17.75
C GLN A 110 27.16 9.16 17.43
N THR A 111 26.34 9.31 18.45
CA THR A 111 24.88 9.38 18.34
C THR A 111 24.33 10.63 19.02
N SER A 112 23.24 11.18 18.49
CA SER A 112 22.56 12.37 19.03
C SER A 112 21.04 12.34 18.78
N ASN A 113 20.27 13.04 19.60
CA ASN A 113 18.83 13.27 19.37
C ASN A 113 18.51 14.69 18.87
N ASP A 114 19.45 15.62 18.98
CA ASP A 114 19.26 17.05 18.68
C ASP A 114 20.29 17.60 17.69
N ASN A 115 21.17 16.75 17.17
CA ASN A 115 22.27 17.10 16.25
C ASN A 115 23.32 18.06 16.83
N SER A 116 23.34 18.26 18.15
CA SER A 116 24.22 19.21 18.84
C SER A 116 24.99 18.58 20.00
N ALA A 117 24.32 17.81 20.86
CA ALA A 117 24.92 17.03 21.93
C ALA A 117 25.21 15.61 21.43
N TRP A 118 26.48 15.20 21.47
CA TRP A 118 26.94 13.93 20.90
C TRP A 118 27.46 12.98 21.98
N THR A 119 27.00 11.74 21.92
CA THR A 119 27.51 10.63 22.74
C THR A 119 28.35 9.71 21.87
N THR A 120 29.59 9.42 22.29
CA THR A 120 30.44 8.45 21.59
C THR A 120 30.04 7.03 21.99
N VAL A 121 29.65 6.21 21.00
CA VAL A 121 29.26 4.80 21.20
C VAL A 121 30.34 3.81 20.75
N TYR A 122 31.31 4.27 19.97
CA TYR A 122 32.46 3.47 19.53
C TYR A 122 33.67 4.37 19.22
N SER A 123 34.89 3.86 19.42
CA SER A 123 36.15 4.52 19.04
C SER A 123 37.14 3.49 18.51
N ASN A 124 37.85 3.85 17.44
CA ASN A 124 38.96 3.08 16.88
C ASN A 124 40.13 4.03 16.61
N TYR A 125 41.34 3.64 17.05
CA TYR A 125 42.57 4.44 16.92
C TYR A 125 43.59 3.78 15.97
N ASN A 126 43.31 2.57 15.47
CA ASN A 126 44.21 1.79 14.63
C ASN A 126 43.43 1.07 13.51
N GLY A 127 42.57 1.82 12.81
CA GLY A 127 41.79 1.33 11.67
C GLY A 127 42.70 0.78 10.57
N VAL A 128 42.19 -0.23 9.85
CA VAL A 128 42.89 -0.94 8.77
C VAL A 128 42.14 -0.89 7.43
N GLY A 129 41.09 -0.09 7.35
CA GLY A 129 40.22 0.02 6.18
C GLY A 129 39.27 -1.16 6.00
N GLY A 130 38.82 -1.39 4.76
CA GLY A 130 37.90 -2.49 4.43
C GLY A 130 36.50 -2.30 4.99
N VAL A 131 35.90 -3.37 5.50
CA VAL A 131 34.58 -3.34 6.13
C VAL A 131 34.74 -3.35 7.65
N ASN A 132 34.16 -2.36 8.32
CA ASN A 132 33.97 -2.39 9.75
C ASN A 132 32.50 -2.66 10.07
N ASP A 133 32.22 -3.80 10.69
CA ASP A 133 30.91 -4.13 11.26
C ASP A 133 30.98 -3.90 12.78
N ILE A 134 30.27 -2.89 13.26
CA ILE A 134 30.43 -2.34 14.61
C ILE A 134 29.08 -2.44 15.32
N SER A 135 28.99 -3.34 16.31
CA SER A 135 27.80 -3.48 17.13
C SER A 135 27.83 -2.55 18.35
N PHE A 136 26.70 -1.90 18.63
CA PHE A 136 26.46 -1.12 19.84
C PHE A 136 24.95 -0.97 20.05
N THR A 137 24.53 -0.64 21.27
CA THR A 137 23.12 -0.34 21.56
C THR A 137 22.96 1.13 21.91
N ALA A 138 22.08 1.83 21.21
CA ALA A 138 21.73 3.23 21.49
C ALA A 138 20.29 3.55 21.06
N THR A 139 19.76 4.68 21.48
CA THR A 139 18.53 5.25 20.90
C THR A 139 18.80 6.67 20.47
N ALA A 140 18.76 6.91 19.15
CA ALA A 140 19.20 8.18 18.59
C ALA A 140 18.51 8.50 17.26
N ARG A 141 18.38 9.79 16.94
CA ARG A 141 17.92 10.27 15.63
C ARG A 141 19.06 10.48 14.65
N TYR A 142 20.20 10.92 15.14
CA TYR A 142 21.36 11.25 14.34
C TYR A 142 22.50 10.29 14.68
N VAL A 143 23.16 9.79 13.65
CA VAL A 143 24.36 8.97 13.79
C VAL A 143 25.47 9.58 12.96
N LYS A 144 26.64 9.75 13.57
CA LYS A 144 27.80 10.41 12.99
C LYS A 144 28.99 9.46 13.00
N MET A 145 29.64 9.34 11.84
CA MET A 145 31.01 8.85 11.78
C MET A 145 31.92 10.08 11.82
N TYR A 146 32.77 10.17 12.85
CA TYR A 146 33.75 11.25 13.04
C TYR A 146 35.16 10.69 12.91
N ALA A 147 35.86 11.03 11.82
CA ALA A 147 37.21 10.59 11.55
C ALA A 147 38.23 11.68 11.87
N PHE A 148 39.21 11.37 12.72
CA PHE A 148 40.16 12.33 13.27
C PHE A 148 41.62 12.00 12.94
N GLN A 149 41.90 10.88 12.29
CA GLN A 149 43.23 10.55 11.78
C GLN A 149 43.15 9.74 10.48
N ARG A 150 43.71 10.28 9.39
CA ARG A 150 43.76 9.60 8.08
C ARG A 150 44.81 8.49 8.06
N ALA A 151 44.54 7.44 7.30
CA ALA A 151 45.50 6.36 7.06
C ALA A 151 46.39 6.58 5.84
N THR A 152 45.98 7.48 4.94
CA THR A 152 46.67 7.80 3.68
C THR A 152 46.84 9.33 3.54
N ALA A 153 47.47 9.77 2.45
CA ALA A 153 47.58 11.20 2.12
C ALA A 153 46.26 11.81 1.60
N TYR A 154 45.31 10.98 1.17
CA TYR A 154 43.99 11.39 0.66
C TYR A 154 43.01 11.69 1.79
N GLY A 155 41.79 12.16 1.47
CA GLY A 155 40.69 12.29 2.42
C GLY A 155 40.15 10.95 2.92
N TYR A 156 39.00 10.96 3.59
CA TYR A 156 38.26 9.74 3.94
C TYR A 156 37.24 9.42 2.87
N SER A 157 37.05 8.15 2.55
CA SER A 157 36.05 7.74 1.58
C SER A 157 35.32 6.46 1.96
N LEU A 158 33.98 6.54 1.88
CA LEU A 158 33.06 5.47 2.21
C LEU A 158 32.22 5.14 0.97
N TYR A 159 32.26 3.87 0.57
CA TYR A 159 31.26 3.30 -0.32
C TYR A 159 29.90 3.22 0.38
N GLU A 160 29.87 2.79 1.65
CA GLU A 160 28.62 2.69 2.43
C GLU A 160 28.83 3.06 3.90
N PHE A 161 27.82 3.71 4.45
CA PHE A 161 27.59 3.97 5.87
C PHE A 161 26.18 3.46 6.24
N GLU A 162 26.10 2.18 6.54
CA GLU A 162 24.87 1.51 6.94
C GLU A 162 24.66 1.69 8.45
N ILE A 163 23.44 1.99 8.87
CA ILE A 163 23.07 2.09 10.29
C ILE A 163 22.03 1.03 10.56
N TYR A 164 22.35 0.08 11.42
CA TYR A 164 21.46 -1.01 11.78
C TYR A 164 20.75 -0.72 13.08
N GLY A 165 19.47 -1.03 13.08
CA GLY A 165 18.64 -0.89 14.25
C GLY A 165 17.29 -1.53 14.03
N ASP A 166 16.56 -1.59 15.12
CA ASP A 166 15.11 -1.65 15.04
C ASP A 166 14.70 -0.31 14.41
N ASP A 167 14.01 -0.35 13.28
CA ASP A 167 13.41 0.84 12.70
C ASP A 167 12.30 1.43 13.58
N GLY A 168 12.17 0.99 14.83
CA GLY A 168 11.06 1.30 15.73
C GLY A 168 9.80 0.53 15.33
N ASN A 169 9.90 -0.43 14.40
CA ASN A 169 8.85 -1.37 14.02
C ASN A 169 9.00 -2.74 14.73
N GLY A 170 9.68 -2.79 15.88
CA GLY A 170 9.41 -3.82 16.92
C GLY A 170 7.94 -3.83 17.39
N GLY A 171 7.15 -2.83 16.99
CA GLY A 171 5.82 -3.06 16.43
C GLY A 171 5.68 -2.19 15.21
N GLY A 172 5.81 -2.75 14.00
CA GLY A 172 5.40 -2.04 12.80
C GLY A 172 4.01 -1.51 13.07
N THR A 173 3.68 -0.31 12.60
CA THR A 173 2.33 -0.25 12.07
C THR A 173 2.28 -1.37 11.05
N THR A 174 1.71 -2.51 11.44
CA THR A 174 1.40 -3.59 10.53
C THR A 174 0.75 -2.93 9.33
N VAL A 175 0.84 -3.54 8.16
CA VAL A 175 0.13 -2.98 7.01
C VAL A 175 -1.37 -2.74 7.34
N GLY A 176 -1.93 -3.52 8.27
CA GLY A 176 -3.20 -3.24 8.96
C GLY A 176 -3.27 -1.90 9.70
N ALA A 177 -2.28 -1.51 10.50
CA ALA A 177 -2.26 -0.20 11.17
C ALA A 177 -1.98 0.98 10.20
N VAL A 178 -1.21 0.78 9.13
CA VAL A 178 -1.12 1.76 8.03
C VAL A 178 -2.49 1.94 7.39
N LYS A 179 -3.19 0.84 7.12
CA LYS A 179 -4.57 0.82 6.62
C LYS A 179 -5.52 1.56 7.58
N GLN A 180 -5.43 1.33 8.89
CA GLN A 180 -6.28 2.04 9.86
C GLN A 180 -6.00 3.55 9.90
N ARG A 181 -4.73 3.96 9.80
CA ARG A 181 -4.37 5.38 9.71
C ARG A 181 -4.95 6.01 8.44
N MET A 182 -4.85 5.32 7.30
CA MET A 182 -5.45 5.78 6.04
C MET A 182 -6.97 5.89 6.15
N LEU A 183 -7.66 4.86 6.64
CA LEU A 183 -9.11 4.90 6.86
C LEU A 183 -9.51 6.05 7.81
N SER A 184 -8.74 6.28 8.86
CA SER A 184 -8.97 7.39 9.80
C SER A 184 -8.80 8.75 9.12
N TYR A 185 -7.78 8.89 8.27
CA TYR A 185 -7.55 10.11 7.49
C TYR A 185 -8.67 10.35 6.48
N LEU A 186 -9.07 9.33 5.72
CA LEU A 186 -10.15 9.41 4.72
C LEU A 186 -11.51 9.77 5.35
N ASN A 187 -11.79 9.28 6.56
CA ASN A 187 -12.99 9.66 7.30
C ASN A 187 -12.97 11.11 7.80
N ASN A 188 -11.79 11.75 7.87
CA ASN A 188 -11.58 13.04 8.54
C ASN A 188 -10.90 14.09 7.64
N LEU A 189 -11.20 14.10 6.33
CA LEU A 189 -10.63 15.06 5.37
C LEU A 189 -11.09 16.51 5.56
N GLY A 190 -11.99 16.80 6.50
CA GLY A 190 -12.49 18.16 6.75
C GLY A 190 -13.27 18.76 5.58
N GLY A 191 -13.92 17.92 4.77
CA GLY A 191 -14.65 18.35 3.57
C GLY A 191 -13.76 18.58 2.35
N LYS A 192 -12.48 18.20 2.42
CA LYS A 192 -11.59 18.18 1.25
C LYS A 192 -11.73 16.89 0.45
N THR A 193 -11.39 16.97 -0.83
CA THR A 193 -11.41 15.84 -1.77
C THR A 193 -10.02 15.62 -2.35
N ILE A 194 -9.57 14.36 -2.37
CA ILE A 194 -8.33 13.94 -3.02
C ILE A 194 -8.61 13.80 -4.53
N VAL A 195 -7.73 14.29 -5.39
CA VAL A 195 -7.94 14.24 -6.85
C VAL A 195 -6.85 13.44 -7.55
N GLY A 196 -7.25 12.72 -8.58
CA GLY A 196 -6.28 12.02 -9.39
C GLY A 196 -6.83 11.47 -10.69
N ILE A 197 -6.12 10.48 -11.20
CA ILE A 197 -6.36 9.92 -12.53
C ILE A 197 -5.97 8.44 -12.58
N GLU A 198 -6.70 7.69 -13.38
CA GLU A 198 -6.34 6.33 -13.78
C GLU A 198 -5.24 6.34 -14.84
N ASN A 199 -4.25 5.44 -14.74
CA ASN A 199 -3.20 5.30 -15.75
C ASN A 199 -3.49 4.09 -16.62
N LYS A 200 -3.80 4.34 -17.89
CA LYS A 200 -4.42 3.34 -18.78
C LYS A 200 -3.54 2.13 -19.07
N PHE A 201 -2.21 2.32 -19.06
CA PHE A 201 -1.28 1.34 -19.60
C PHE A 201 -0.18 0.96 -18.62
N ASN A 202 -0.06 -0.34 -18.35
CA ASN A 202 0.91 -0.89 -17.40
C ASN A 202 2.37 -0.74 -17.85
N ASN A 203 2.65 -0.61 -19.15
CA ASN A 203 3.99 -0.35 -19.66
C ASN A 203 4.43 1.13 -19.51
N THR A 204 3.48 2.05 -19.31
CA THR A 204 3.74 3.46 -19.01
C THR A 204 2.89 3.91 -17.81
N PRO A 205 3.08 3.31 -16.63
CA PRO A 205 2.10 3.35 -15.53
C PRO A 205 1.94 4.73 -14.87
N ARG A 206 2.60 5.77 -15.37
CA ARG A 206 2.56 7.14 -14.85
C ARG A 206 2.15 8.18 -15.91
N SER A 207 2.07 7.80 -17.19
CA SER A 207 1.99 8.76 -18.29
C SER A 207 0.79 9.72 -18.20
N ASP A 208 -0.36 9.21 -17.77
CA ASP A 208 -1.58 10.01 -17.65
C ASP A 208 -1.52 10.95 -16.44
N SER A 209 -0.94 10.48 -15.33
CA SER A 209 -0.66 11.29 -14.14
C SER A 209 0.28 12.45 -14.45
N ASP A 210 1.36 12.19 -15.19
CA ASP A 210 2.32 13.23 -15.59
C ASP A 210 1.69 14.23 -16.57
N LYS A 211 0.83 13.76 -17.48
CA LYS A 211 0.07 14.62 -18.39
C LYS A 211 -0.88 15.55 -17.63
N VAL A 212 -1.64 15.03 -16.68
CA VAL A 212 -2.50 15.85 -15.82
C VAL A 212 -1.69 16.84 -15.00
N ALA A 213 -0.57 16.41 -14.39
CA ALA A 213 0.29 17.30 -13.63
C ALA A 213 0.82 18.47 -14.47
N GLY A 214 1.22 18.20 -15.72
CA GLY A 214 1.68 19.22 -16.66
C GLY A 214 0.58 20.21 -17.06
N ILE A 215 -0.68 19.77 -17.18
CA ILE A 215 -1.82 20.65 -17.49
C ILE A 215 -2.25 21.46 -16.27
N ALA A 216 -2.42 20.79 -15.13
CA ALA A 216 -2.95 21.37 -13.91
C ALA A 216 -1.94 22.25 -13.17
N GLY A 217 -0.65 22.06 -13.41
CA GLY A 217 0.44 22.72 -12.68
C GLY A 217 0.67 22.18 -11.26
N ARG A 218 -0.06 21.14 -10.85
CA ARG A 218 0.09 20.44 -9.57
C ARG A 218 -0.07 18.94 -9.75
N THR A 219 0.59 18.15 -8.92
CA THR A 219 0.64 16.69 -9.07
C THR A 219 -0.59 16.02 -8.44
N PRO A 220 -1.26 15.08 -9.14
CA PRO A 220 -2.29 14.20 -8.58
C PRO A 220 -1.91 13.59 -7.23
N SER A 221 -2.83 13.62 -6.26
CA SER A 221 -2.67 12.97 -4.95
C SER A 221 -3.25 11.56 -4.92
N LEU A 222 -3.99 11.17 -5.96
CA LEU A 222 -4.46 9.82 -6.22
C LEU A 222 -3.86 9.31 -7.54
N TRP A 223 -3.31 8.10 -7.49
CA TRP A 223 -2.83 7.38 -8.65
C TRP A 223 -3.64 6.09 -8.81
N GLY A 224 -4.19 5.87 -10.00
CA GLY A 224 -4.94 4.67 -10.37
C GLY A 224 -4.19 3.78 -11.35
N GLY A 225 -4.37 2.46 -11.22
CA GLY A 225 -3.91 1.46 -12.18
C GLY A 225 -4.84 0.24 -12.27
N ASP A 226 -4.69 -0.52 -13.34
CA ASP A 226 -5.53 -1.69 -13.64
C ASP A 226 -4.68 -2.95 -13.88
N PHE A 227 -5.00 -4.03 -13.15
CA PHE A 227 -4.42 -5.34 -13.43
C PHE A 227 -4.68 -5.81 -14.86
N GLY A 228 -5.76 -5.33 -15.46
CA GLY A 228 -6.03 -5.34 -16.89
C GLY A 228 -6.11 -6.73 -17.52
N PHE A 229 -6.07 -6.73 -18.85
CA PHE A 229 -6.29 -7.87 -19.74
C PHE A 229 -5.37 -7.79 -20.95
N GLY A 230 -5.20 -8.92 -21.65
CA GLY A 230 -4.37 -8.98 -22.85
C GLY A 230 -2.87 -8.86 -22.56
N SER A 231 -2.05 -9.15 -23.57
CA SER A 231 -0.58 -9.26 -23.39
C SER A 231 0.04 -7.99 -22.82
N LEU A 232 -0.35 -6.80 -23.29
CA LEU A 232 0.23 -5.54 -22.85
C LEU A 232 0.09 -5.34 -21.33
N ALA A 233 -1.11 -5.58 -20.78
CA ALA A 233 -1.32 -5.43 -19.34
C ALA A 233 -0.59 -6.53 -18.57
N LEU A 234 -0.74 -7.80 -19.00
CA LEU A 234 -0.20 -8.98 -18.34
C LEU A 234 1.32 -8.96 -18.23
N ASP A 235 2.01 -8.68 -19.33
CA ASP A 235 3.47 -8.68 -19.41
C ASP A 235 4.09 -7.53 -18.61
N ASN A 236 3.29 -6.52 -18.24
CA ASN A 236 3.75 -5.29 -17.58
C ASN A 236 3.12 -5.06 -16.19
N ARG A 237 2.39 -6.03 -15.60
CA ARG A 237 1.80 -5.88 -14.25
C ARG A 237 2.84 -5.49 -13.21
N TRP A 238 4.06 -6.03 -13.28
CA TRP A 238 5.14 -5.65 -12.36
C TRP A 238 5.56 -4.18 -12.49
N ASN A 239 5.54 -3.59 -13.69
CA ASN A 239 5.83 -2.16 -13.87
C ASN A 239 4.79 -1.30 -13.15
N MET A 240 3.51 -1.64 -13.30
CA MET A 240 2.41 -1.01 -12.56
C MET A 240 2.60 -1.15 -11.05
N ILE A 241 2.98 -2.33 -10.56
CA ILE A 241 3.18 -2.58 -9.12
C ILE A 241 4.38 -1.81 -8.55
N GLN A 242 5.49 -1.71 -9.29
CA GLN A 242 6.61 -0.86 -8.86
C GLN A 242 6.19 0.61 -8.82
N GLU A 243 5.39 1.07 -9.78
CA GLU A 243 4.91 2.45 -9.77
C GLU A 243 3.92 2.71 -8.65
N ALA A 244 3.02 1.77 -8.33
CA ALA A 244 2.16 1.84 -7.16
C ALA A 244 2.98 2.04 -5.86
N LYS A 245 4.08 1.31 -5.69
CA LYS A 245 5.00 1.51 -4.55
C LYS A 245 5.63 2.91 -4.57
N ASN A 246 6.08 3.37 -5.73
CA ASN A 246 6.68 4.71 -5.88
C ASN A 246 5.69 5.82 -5.50
N GLN A 247 4.44 5.72 -5.95
CA GLN A 247 3.39 6.69 -5.69
C GLN A 247 3.00 6.70 -4.20
N PHE A 248 2.83 5.51 -3.61
CA PHE A 248 2.59 5.38 -2.17
C PHE A 248 3.73 5.98 -1.33
N ASN A 249 4.98 5.75 -1.73
CA ASN A 249 6.17 6.30 -1.05
C ASN A 249 6.25 7.83 -1.14
N LYS A 250 5.68 8.44 -2.18
CA LYS A 250 5.53 9.90 -2.31
C LYS A 250 4.36 10.45 -1.50
N GLY A 251 3.53 9.58 -0.92
CA GLY A 251 2.35 9.96 -0.14
C GLY A 251 1.03 9.98 -0.93
N ALA A 252 1.03 9.55 -2.19
CA ALA A 252 -0.21 9.44 -2.96
C ALA A 252 -1.10 8.31 -2.41
N LEU A 253 -2.42 8.45 -2.56
CA LEU A 253 -3.29 7.29 -2.52
C LEU A 253 -3.06 6.44 -3.77
N VAL A 254 -3.08 5.13 -3.58
CA VAL A 254 -3.02 4.14 -4.67
C VAL A 254 -4.37 3.44 -4.74
N THR A 255 -5.03 3.51 -5.90
CA THR A 255 -6.21 2.70 -6.20
C THR A 255 -5.87 1.70 -7.31
N LEU A 256 -6.31 0.46 -7.14
CA LEU A 256 -6.13 -0.59 -8.15
C LEU A 256 -7.49 -1.19 -8.49
N MET A 257 -7.80 -1.24 -9.78
CA MET A 257 -8.95 -1.97 -10.30
C MET A 257 -8.53 -3.23 -11.04
N TYR A 258 -9.52 -3.97 -11.52
CA TYR A 258 -9.28 -5.16 -12.29
C TYR A 258 -10.36 -5.35 -13.36
N HIS A 259 -9.97 -5.27 -14.63
CA HIS A 259 -10.75 -5.74 -15.77
C HIS A 259 -10.34 -7.16 -16.21
N PRO A 260 -10.84 -8.23 -15.56
CA PRO A 260 -10.51 -9.60 -15.94
C PRO A 260 -11.24 -10.05 -17.20
N CYS A 261 -10.55 -10.84 -18.04
CA CYS A 261 -11.23 -11.75 -18.95
C CYS A 261 -12.15 -12.73 -18.18
N ALA A 262 -13.24 -13.19 -18.82
CA ALA A 262 -14.14 -14.15 -18.19
C ALA A 262 -13.39 -15.44 -17.77
N PRO A 263 -13.70 -16.04 -16.60
CA PRO A 263 -13.01 -17.24 -16.10
C PRO A 263 -13.30 -18.52 -16.91
N THR A 264 -14.04 -18.41 -18.02
CA THR A 264 -14.29 -19.46 -19.01
C THR A 264 -13.12 -19.66 -19.99
N ARG A 265 -12.07 -18.83 -19.91
CA ARG A 265 -10.90 -18.80 -20.79
C ARG A 265 -9.67 -18.28 -20.05
N ASP A 266 -8.54 -18.14 -20.73
CA ASP A 266 -7.31 -17.52 -20.20
C ASP A 266 -7.43 -15.99 -20.02
N GLU A 267 -6.30 -15.30 -19.78
CA GLU A 267 -6.22 -13.84 -19.59
C GLU A 267 -5.90 -13.05 -20.87
N TYR A 268 -5.78 -13.71 -22.02
CA TYR A 268 -5.45 -13.07 -23.29
C TYR A 268 -6.70 -12.75 -24.11
N CYS A 269 -7.54 -11.84 -23.60
CA CYS A 269 -8.69 -11.32 -24.32
C CYS A 269 -8.51 -9.85 -24.71
N SER A 270 -9.40 -9.37 -25.58
CA SER A 270 -9.47 -7.98 -26.04
C SER A 270 -10.53 -7.17 -25.28
N TRP A 271 -10.46 -5.85 -25.41
CA TRP A 271 -11.48 -4.95 -24.85
C TRP A 271 -12.88 -5.30 -25.36
N ASP A 272 -13.01 -5.64 -26.64
CA ASP A 272 -14.30 -6.02 -27.24
C ASP A 272 -14.96 -7.21 -26.56
N GLU A 273 -14.18 -8.08 -25.92
CA GLU A 273 -14.67 -9.28 -25.22
C GLU A 273 -14.95 -9.04 -23.73
N ILE A 274 -14.58 -7.87 -23.18
CA ILE A 274 -14.85 -7.49 -21.79
C ILE A 274 -15.93 -6.40 -21.72
N GLY A 275 -15.68 -5.27 -22.37
CA GLY A 275 -16.45 -4.04 -22.24
C GLY A 275 -16.78 -3.32 -23.55
N GLY A 276 -16.17 -3.75 -24.67
CA GLY A 276 -16.36 -3.13 -25.98
C GLY A 276 -17.56 -3.65 -26.75
N ALA A 277 -17.40 -3.89 -28.06
CA ALA A 277 -18.55 -4.13 -28.94
C ALA A 277 -19.27 -5.48 -28.71
N ASN A 278 -18.55 -6.52 -28.26
CA ASN A 278 -19.06 -7.88 -28.16
C ASN A 278 -18.71 -8.54 -26.81
N PRO A 279 -19.13 -7.95 -25.68
CA PRO A 279 -18.64 -8.37 -24.38
C PRO A 279 -19.11 -9.78 -24.06
N ALA A 280 -18.20 -10.62 -23.56
CA ALA A 280 -18.52 -11.97 -23.14
C ALA A 280 -19.57 -11.92 -22.01
N LYS A 281 -20.55 -12.83 -22.08
CA LYS A 281 -21.59 -12.98 -21.06
C LYS A 281 -21.54 -14.37 -20.46
N LEU A 282 -21.81 -14.45 -19.16
CA LEU A 282 -22.07 -15.72 -18.50
C LEU A 282 -23.57 -15.97 -18.43
N THR A 283 -23.99 -17.19 -18.74
CA THR A 283 -25.36 -17.64 -18.47
C THR A 283 -25.60 -17.73 -16.96
N SER A 284 -26.87 -17.70 -16.52
CA SER A 284 -27.20 -17.90 -15.10
C SER A 284 -26.66 -19.21 -14.54
N ALA A 285 -26.59 -20.27 -15.35
CA ALA A 285 -26.01 -21.55 -14.96
C ALA A 285 -24.49 -21.46 -14.76
N GLN A 286 -23.76 -20.81 -15.68
CA GLN A 286 -22.33 -20.57 -15.53
C GLN A 286 -22.03 -19.67 -14.32
N PHE A 287 -22.83 -18.63 -14.10
CA PHE A 287 -22.66 -17.76 -12.95
C PHE A 287 -22.95 -18.48 -11.62
N THR A 288 -23.93 -19.39 -11.62
CA THR A 288 -24.16 -20.28 -10.47
C THR A 288 -22.97 -21.19 -10.22
N GLN A 289 -22.36 -21.77 -11.26
CA GLN A 289 -21.12 -22.54 -11.10
C GLN A 289 -20.02 -21.64 -10.52
N LEU A 290 -19.77 -20.48 -11.11
CA LEU A 290 -18.77 -19.52 -10.67
C LEU A 290 -18.90 -19.14 -9.19
N THR A 291 -20.13 -19.06 -8.67
CA THR A 291 -20.41 -18.70 -7.27
C THR A 291 -20.58 -19.90 -6.33
N THR A 292 -20.39 -21.13 -6.83
CA THR A 292 -20.47 -22.37 -6.06
C THR A 292 -19.06 -22.95 -5.84
N PRO A 293 -18.58 -23.02 -4.59
CA PRO A 293 -17.26 -23.59 -4.28
C PRO A 293 -17.04 -24.98 -4.86
N GLY A 294 -15.85 -25.21 -5.40
CA GLY A 294 -15.40 -26.51 -5.93
C GLY A 294 -15.82 -26.81 -7.38
N THR A 295 -16.66 -26.00 -8.02
CA THR A 295 -16.95 -26.17 -9.45
C THR A 295 -15.76 -25.73 -10.32
N ALA A 296 -15.76 -26.12 -11.59
CA ALA A 296 -14.71 -25.73 -12.53
C ALA A 296 -14.57 -24.20 -12.67
N LEU A 297 -15.67 -23.48 -12.87
CA LEU A 297 -15.61 -22.01 -13.01
C LEU A 297 -15.22 -21.29 -11.72
N TYR A 298 -15.67 -21.80 -10.56
CA TYR A 298 -15.20 -21.28 -9.27
C TYR A 298 -13.68 -21.46 -9.13
N ASN A 299 -13.15 -22.65 -9.41
CA ASN A 299 -11.72 -22.92 -9.32
C ASN A 299 -10.90 -22.08 -10.32
N SER A 300 -11.42 -21.86 -11.54
CA SER A 300 -10.79 -20.94 -12.51
C SER A 300 -10.73 -19.50 -11.98
N TRP A 301 -11.78 -19.03 -11.32
CA TRP A 301 -11.79 -17.70 -10.69
C TRP A 301 -10.82 -17.61 -9.51
N ILE A 302 -10.80 -18.62 -8.64
CA ILE A 302 -9.83 -18.70 -7.54
C ILE A 302 -8.39 -18.70 -8.06
N SER A 303 -8.09 -19.45 -9.13
CA SER A 303 -6.77 -19.42 -9.76
C SER A 303 -6.43 -18.04 -10.33
N ARG A 304 -7.40 -17.30 -10.85
CA ARG A 304 -7.22 -15.91 -11.32
C ARG A 304 -6.85 -15.00 -10.15
N LEU A 305 -7.59 -15.11 -9.04
CA LEU A 305 -7.31 -14.35 -7.83
C LEU A 305 -5.95 -14.73 -7.21
N ASP A 306 -5.49 -15.97 -7.38
CA ASP A 306 -4.16 -16.41 -6.94
C ASP A 306 -3.04 -15.64 -7.62
N THR A 307 -3.15 -15.46 -8.94
CA THR A 307 -2.24 -14.63 -9.73
C THR A 307 -2.24 -13.19 -9.22
N ILE A 308 -3.42 -12.60 -9.00
CA ILE A 308 -3.55 -11.22 -8.50
C ILE A 308 -3.00 -11.08 -7.08
N ALA A 309 -3.22 -12.07 -6.21
CA ALA A 309 -2.72 -12.09 -4.84
C ALA A 309 -1.20 -12.01 -4.78
N THR A 310 -0.47 -12.54 -5.76
CA THR A 310 1.00 -12.43 -5.83
C THR A 310 1.47 -10.97 -5.85
N TYR A 311 0.80 -10.13 -6.64
CA TYR A 311 1.12 -8.71 -6.76
C TYR A 311 0.67 -7.92 -5.52
N LEU A 312 -0.53 -8.21 -5.02
CA LEU A 312 -1.05 -7.56 -3.81
C LEU A 312 -0.22 -7.91 -2.57
N GLN A 313 0.29 -9.14 -2.48
CA GLN A 313 1.21 -9.59 -1.44
C GLN A 313 2.56 -8.86 -1.53
N ASP A 314 3.09 -8.63 -2.74
CA ASP A 314 4.31 -7.85 -2.90
C ASP A 314 4.13 -6.39 -2.44
N LEU A 315 2.97 -5.78 -2.69
CA LEU A 315 2.62 -4.47 -2.13
C LEU A 315 2.55 -4.53 -0.59
N GLU A 316 1.92 -5.56 -0.04
CA GLU A 316 1.81 -5.77 1.42
C GLU A 316 3.17 -5.92 2.09
N ASN A 317 4.05 -6.75 1.51
CA ASN A 317 5.42 -6.97 1.98
C ASN A 317 6.24 -5.67 1.97
N ASN A 318 5.80 -4.67 1.21
CA ASN A 318 6.38 -3.33 1.12
C ASN A 318 5.56 -2.27 1.90
N ASN A 319 4.66 -2.69 2.80
CA ASN A 319 3.77 -1.84 3.59
C ASN A 319 2.94 -0.85 2.75
N VAL A 320 2.58 -1.24 1.53
CA VAL A 320 1.72 -0.44 0.64
C VAL A 320 0.29 -0.92 0.80
N VAL A 321 -0.57 0.00 1.23
CA VAL A 321 -2.01 -0.20 1.32
C VAL A 321 -2.65 0.34 0.05
N VAL A 322 -3.58 -0.43 -0.52
CA VAL A 322 -4.26 -0.06 -1.76
C VAL A 322 -5.77 -0.01 -1.58
N LEU A 323 -6.40 0.95 -2.25
CA LEU A 323 -7.83 0.95 -2.48
C LEU A 323 -8.11 -0.05 -3.60
N PHE A 324 -8.61 -1.23 -3.27
CA PHE A 324 -8.87 -2.28 -4.24
C PHE A 324 -10.34 -2.27 -4.67
N ARG A 325 -10.57 -2.12 -5.98
CA ARG A 325 -11.89 -1.86 -6.57
C ARG A 325 -12.29 -2.93 -7.61
N PRO A 326 -12.48 -4.19 -7.19
CA PRO A 326 -12.79 -5.29 -8.11
C PRO A 326 -14.26 -5.28 -8.52
N LEU A 327 -14.54 -5.87 -9.68
CA LEU A 327 -15.90 -6.09 -10.19
C LEU A 327 -16.73 -4.78 -10.26
N HIS A 328 -16.09 -3.64 -10.56
CA HIS A 328 -16.72 -2.32 -10.65
C HIS A 328 -17.82 -2.27 -11.73
N GLU A 329 -18.69 -1.27 -11.63
CA GLU A 329 -19.85 -1.05 -12.52
C GLU A 329 -20.74 -2.30 -12.71
N MET A 330 -20.91 -3.10 -11.67
CA MET A 330 -21.68 -4.35 -11.75
C MET A 330 -23.17 -4.15 -12.15
N ASN A 331 -23.67 -2.92 -12.08
CA ASN A 331 -25.02 -2.53 -12.49
C ASN A 331 -25.15 -2.07 -13.95
N GLN A 332 -24.08 -2.03 -14.75
CA GLN A 332 -24.09 -1.54 -16.13
C GLN A 332 -24.53 -2.57 -17.19
N CYS A 333 -24.59 -3.86 -16.85
CA CYS A 333 -24.90 -4.95 -17.79
C CYS A 333 -23.93 -5.07 -18.97
N VAL A 334 -22.73 -4.49 -18.91
CA VAL A 334 -21.70 -4.59 -19.96
C VAL A 334 -20.70 -5.69 -19.64
N PHE A 335 -20.14 -5.70 -18.43
CA PHE A 335 -19.14 -6.70 -18.08
C PHE A 335 -19.72 -8.09 -17.82
N TRP A 336 -18.92 -9.15 -17.96
CA TRP A 336 -19.37 -10.51 -17.69
C TRP A 336 -19.77 -10.73 -16.22
N TRP A 337 -19.20 -9.93 -15.30
CA TRP A 337 -19.56 -9.96 -13.89
C TRP A 337 -20.80 -9.14 -13.55
N SER A 338 -21.31 -8.33 -14.49
CA SER A 338 -22.43 -7.41 -14.26
C SER A 338 -23.79 -8.06 -14.55
N CYS A 339 -24.86 -7.49 -14.00
CA CYS A 339 -26.25 -7.93 -14.26
C CYS A 339 -26.64 -9.34 -13.83
N HIS A 340 -25.95 -9.84 -12.80
CA HIS A 340 -26.34 -11.02 -12.05
C HIS A 340 -26.85 -10.61 -10.67
N LYS A 341 -28.17 -10.65 -10.46
CA LYS A 341 -28.82 -10.29 -9.19
C LYS A 341 -29.17 -11.55 -8.38
N GLY A 342 -29.52 -11.37 -7.11
CA GLY A 342 -29.99 -12.44 -6.22
C GLY A 342 -28.86 -13.12 -5.42
N PRO A 343 -29.17 -14.21 -4.69
CA PRO A 343 -28.26 -14.78 -3.69
C PRO A 343 -26.96 -15.37 -4.28
N ASN A 344 -26.98 -15.74 -5.56
CA ASN A 344 -25.81 -16.22 -6.31
C ASN A 344 -25.36 -15.19 -7.36
N GLY A 345 -25.73 -13.92 -7.21
CA GLY A 345 -25.40 -12.83 -8.13
C GLY A 345 -24.02 -12.22 -7.89
N THR A 346 -23.75 -11.06 -8.49
CA THR A 346 -22.46 -10.36 -8.40
C THR A 346 -22.08 -10.01 -6.97
N ALA A 347 -23.05 -9.70 -6.11
CA ALA A 347 -22.82 -9.50 -4.69
C ALA A 347 -22.13 -10.72 -4.04
N LYS A 348 -22.53 -11.94 -4.42
CA LYS A 348 -21.89 -13.19 -3.95
C LYS A 348 -20.49 -13.38 -4.51
N LEU A 349 -20.27 -13.02 -5.78
CA LEU A 349 -18.94 -13.08 -6.40
C LEU A 349 -17.97 -12.08 -5.73
N TYR A 350 -18.45 -10.89 -5.37
CA TYR A 350 -17.68 -9.91 -4.59
C TYR A 350 -17.30 -10.47 -3.22
N GLN A 351 -18.25 -11.09 -2.50
CA GLN A 351 -17.96 -11.76 -1.22
C GLN A 351 -16.94 -12.89 -1.35
N ILE A 352 -17.02 -13.71 -2.40
CA ILE A 352 -16.03 -14.77 -2.68
C ILE A 352 -14.64 -14.16 -2.91
N THR A 353 -14.58 -13.08 -3.68
CA THR A 353 -13.33 -12.37 -3.97
C THR A 353 -12.72 -11.79 -2.70
N TYR A 354 -13.55 -11.16 -1.85
CA TYR A 354 -13.17 -10.70 -0.52
C TYR A 354 -12.65 -11.82 0.37
N ASP A 355 -13.40 -12.90 0.52
CA ASP A 355 -13.07 -14.00 1.42
C ASP A 355 -11.78 -14.70 0.97
N TYR A 356 -11.56 -14.83 -0.33
CA TYR A 356 -10.32 -15.40 -0.83
C TYR A 356 -9.12 -14.50 -0.54
N LEU A 357 -9.15 -13.24 -0.97
CA LEU A 357 -7.99 -12.34 -0.83
C LEU A 357 -7.74 -11.94 0.64
N THR A 358 -8.79 -11.65 1.41
CA THR A 358 -8.64 -11.18 2.79
C THR A 358 -8.51 -12.33 3.78
N ARG A 359 -9.37 -13.36 3.70
CA ARG A 359 -9.42 -14.42 4.73
C ARG A 359 -8.56 -15.63 4.38
N THR A 360 -8.50 -16.01 3.11
CA THR A 360 -7.73 -17.19 2.67
C THR A 360 -6.25 -16.84 2.43
N LYS A 361 -5.98 -15.72 1.75
CA LYS A 361 -4.62 -15.23 1.51
C LYS A 361 -4.07 -14.39 2.66
N GLY A 362 -4.93 -13.84 3.51
CA GLY A 362 -4.49 -13.06 4.66
C GLY A 362 -4.00 -11.66 4.34
N LEU A 363 -4.38 -11.10 3.18
CA LEU A 363 -3.97 -9.75 2.78
C LEU A 363 -4.69 -8.72 3.65
N GLU A 364 -3.95 -8.05 4.53
CA GLU A 364 -4.38 -6.98 5.40
C GLU A 364 -4.30 -5.60 4.73
N ASN A 365 -3.53 -5.48 3.65
CA ASN A 365 -3.23 -4.23 2.95
C ASN A 365 -4.33 -3.68 2.01
N LEU A 366 -5.49 -4.34 1.96
CA LEU A 366 -6.57 -3.96 1.03
C LEU A 366 -7.63 -3.11 1.74
N ILE A 367 -7.87 -1.90 1.26
CA ILE A 367 -9.09 -1.11 1.55
C ILE A 367 -10.10 -1.46 0.45
N TRP A 368 -11.22 -2.08 0.82
CA TRP A 368 -12.19 -2.59 -0.16
C TRP A 368 -13.11 -1.49 -0.66
N VAL A 369 -13.14 -1.28 -1.97
CA VAL A 369 -14.01 -0.29 -2.61
C VAL A 369 -15.12 -1.01 -3.37
N TRP A 370 -16.38 -0.76 -3.00
CA TRP A 370 -17.55 -1.25 -3.73
C TRP A 370 -18.04 -0.16 -4.68
N ASN A 371 -18.02 -0.43 -5.98
CA ASN A 371 -18.14 0.60 -7.01
C ASN A 371 -19.30 0.34 -7.97
N VAL A 372 -20.22 1.31 -8.04
CA VAL A 372 -21.43 1.25 -8.88
C VAL A 372 -21.42 2.37 -9.93
N GLN A 373 -22.19 2.21 -11.01
CA GLN A 373 -22.34 3.19 -12.10
C GLN A 373 -23.59 4.08 -11.93
N ASP A 374 -23.55 5.33 -12.38
CA ASP A 374 -24.58 6.37 -12.17
C ASP A 374 -25.82 6.34 -13.09
N PHE A 375 -26.61 5.26 -13.05
CA PHE A 375 -27.88 5.21 -13.80
C PHE A 375 -29.07 5.87 -13.08
N SER A 376 -30.13 6.21 -13.84
CA SER A 376 -31.35 6.84 -13.30
C SER A 376 -32.09 6.00 -12.26
N ASN A 377 -31.88 4.68 -12.24
CA ASN A 377 -32.43 3.72 -11.29
C ASN A 377 -31.43 3.32 -10.18
N LEU A 378 -30.39 4.14 -9.92
CA LEU A 378 -29.31 3.85 -8.97
C LEU A 378 -29.79 3.36 -7.60
N SER A 379 -30.84 3.96 -7.04
CA SER A 379 -31.37 3.58 -5.71
C SER A 379 -31.84 2.11 -5.65
N THR A 380 -32.44 1.61 -6.72
CA THR A 380 -32.86 0.20 -6.85
C THR A 380 -31.67 -0.70 -7.10
N GLU A 381 -30.74 -0.30 -7.97
CA GLU A 381 -29.58 -1.12 -8.34
C GLU A 381 -28.59 -1.30 -7.17
N ILE A 382 -28.36 -0.26 -6.36
CA ILE A 382 -27.53 -0.34 -5.15
C ILE A 382 -27.97 -1.48 -4.24
N SER A 383 -29.28 -1.60 -4.00
CA SER A 383 -29.82 -2.65 -3.12
C SER A 383 -29.60 -4.05 -3.71
N ALA A 384 -29.65 -4.19 -5.04
CA ALA A 384 -29.54 -5.47 -5.71
C ALA A 384 -28.10 -6.02 -5.79
N TYR A 385 -27.08 -5.15 -5.74
CA TYR A 385 -25.67 -5.53 -5.83
C TYR A 385 -24.86 -5.29 -4.56
N ASN A 386 -25.46 -4.79 -3.49
CA ASN A 386 -24.77 -4.55 -2.23
C ASN A 386 -24.19 -5.87 -1.67
N PRO A 387 -22.84 -5.99 -1.53
CA PRO A 387 -22.22 -7.21 -1.02
C PRO A 387 -22.40 -7.39 0.50
N GLY A 388 -23.00 -6.41 1.18
CA GLY A 388 -23.15 -6.34 2.63
C GLY A 388 -22.10 -5.42 3.25
N SER A 389 -22.47 -4.73 4.32
CA SER A 389 -21.64 -3.71 4.96
C SER A 389 -20.33 -4.25 5.57
N SER A 390 -20.17 -5.55 5.76
CA SER A 390 -18.91 -6.14 6.23
C SER A 390 -17.89 -6.41 5.11
N TYR A 391 -18.26 -6.23 3.85
CA TYR A 391 -17.44 -6.61 2.69
C TYR A 391 -16.76 -5.44 1.98
N PHE A 392 -17.10 -4.19 2.30
CA PHE A 392 -16.46 -3.01 1.72
C PHE A 392 -16.12 -1.97 2.79
N ASP A 393 -15.09 -1.18 2.55
CA ASP A 393 -14.65 -0.07 3.39
C ASP A 393 -15.13 1.28 2.83
N ILE A 394 -15.24 1.41 1.51
CA ILE A 394 -15.65 2.62 0.78
C ILE A 394 -16.73 2.25 -0.24
N ALA A 395 -17.77 3.07 -0.39
CA ALA A 395 -18.73 2.97 -1.48
C ALA A 395 -18.42 4.03 -2.55
N SER A 396 -18.22 3.65 -3.80
CA SER A 396 -17.88 4.59 -4.87
C SER A 396 -18.88 4.57 -6.02
N LEU A 397 -18.96 5.70 -6.71
CA LEU A 397 -19.83 5.91 -7.87
C LEU A 397 -18.97 6.31 -9.07
N ASP A 398 -19.15 5.63 -10.19
CA ASP A 398 -18.64 6.07 -11.48
C ASP A 398 -19.66 7.00 -12.13
N VAL A 399 -19.20 8.11 -12.71
CA VAL A 399 -20.04 9.23 -13.12
C VAL A 399 -19.82 9.54 -14.59
N TYR A 400 -20.68 8.96 -15.43
CA TYR A 400 -20.67 9.11 -16.89
C TYR A 400 -22.04 9.43 -17.48
N ASN A 401 -23.13 9.18 -16.75
CA ASN A 401 -24.48 9.20 -17.29
C ASN A 401 -25.31 10.34 -16.69
N THR A 402 -25.82 10.15 -15.48
CA THR A 402 -26.72 11.12 -14.83
C THR A 402 -26.00 12.27 -14.16
N GLY A 403 -24.70 12.11 -13.87
CA GLY A 403 -23.85 13.15 -13.31
C GLY A 403 -23.94 13.28 -11.80
N TYR A 404 -23.38 14.38 -11.29
CA TYR A 404 -23.25 14.69 -9.86
C TYR A 404 -24.53 15.21 -9.21
N THR A 405 -25.66 14.54 -9.43
CA THR A 405 -26.95 14.98 -8.88
C THR A 405 -27.00 14.84 -7.36
N GLN A 406 -27.78 15.70 -6.70
CA GLN A 406 -28.03 15.58 -5.25
C GLN A 406 -28.66 14.22 -4.90
N THR A 407 -29.48 13.67 -5.80
CA THR A 407 -30.10 12.34 -5.64
C THR A 407 -29.03 11.24 -5.59
N ASN A 408 -28.07 11.25 -6.53
CA ASN A 408 -26.99 10.27 -6.55
C ASN A 408 -26.10 10.38 -5.32
N TYR A 409 -25.74 11.61 -4.93
CA TYR A 409 -24.98 11.87 -3.71
C TYR A 409 -25.68 11.33 -2.45
N ASN A 410 -26.97 11.65 -2.25
CA ASN A 410 -27.74 11.15 -1.11
C ASN A 410 -27.90 9.62 -1.13
N THR A 411 -28.07 9.05 -2.32
CA THR A 411 -28.18 7.60 -2.53
C THR A 411 -26.89 6.90 -2.12
N MET A 412 -25.73 7.43 -2.49
CA MET A 412 -24.43 6.88 -2.07
C MET A 412 -24.17 7.06 -0.58
N LEU A 413 -24.55 8.19 0.03
CA LEU A 413 -24.48 8.39 1.49
C LEU A 413 -25.32 7.35 2.25
N GLN A 414 -26.52 7.05 1.76
CA GLN A 414 -27.36 6.03 2.35
C GLN A 414 -26.74 4.63 2.19
N ALA A 415 -26.25 4.33 0.98
CA ALA A 415 -25.65 3.04 0.64
C ALA A 415 -24.38 2.73 1.44
N SER A 416 -23.58 3.76 1.75
CA SER A 416 -22.33 3.59 2.49
C SER A 416 -22.55 3.23 3.96
N GLY A 417 -23.75 3.48 4.51
CA GLY A 417 -24.05 3.22 5.92
C GLY A 417 -23.15 4.00 6.87
N GLY A 418 -22.73 5.22 6.49
CA GLY A 418 -21.84 6.08 7.26
C GLY A 418 -20.35 5.89 6.95
N LYS A 419 -19.99 4.95 6.07
CA LYS A 419 -18.63 4.80 5.53
C LYS A 419 -18.31 5.90 4.50
N PRO A 420 -17.04 6.14 4.18
CA PRO A 420 -16.67 7.09 3.13
C PRO A 420 -17.31 6.78 1.78
N ILE A 421 -17.58 7.83 1.02
CA ILE A 421 -18.03 7.74 -0.37
C ILE A 421 -17.04 8.41 -1.33
N ALA A 422 -16.89 7.87 -2.53
CA ALA A 422 -15.95 8.38 -3.51
C ALA A 422 -16.52 8.44 -4.94
N ILE A 423 -15.92 9.27 -5.78
CA ILE A 423 -16.13 9.25 -7.23
C ILE A 423 -15.07 8.30 -7.79
N GLY A 424 -15.48 7.06 -8.07
CA GLY A 424 -14.62 5.97 -8.51
C GLY A 424 -13.95 6.30 -9.83
N GLU A 425 -14.74 6.81 -10.77
CA GLU A 425 -14.34 7.33 -12.07
C GLU A 425 -15.26 8.47 -12.50
N CYS A 426 -14.77 9.33 -13.37
CA CYS A 426 -15.60 10.30 -14.06
C CYS A 426 -15.06 10.69 -15.42
N GLN A 427 -15.96 11.10 -16.31
CA GLN A 427 -15.61 11.78 -17.55
C GLN A 427 -15.17 13.22 -17.29
N PHE A 428 -15.93 13.97 -16.48
CA PHE A 428 -15.64 15.37 -16.16
C PHE A 428 -15.31 15.49 -14.69
N MET A 429 -14.17 16.10 -14.35
CA MET A 429 -13.83 16.39 -12.95
C MET A 429 -14.92 17.27 -12.31
N PRO A 430 -15.35 16.97 -11.08
CA PRO A 430 -16.33 17.79 -10.38
C PRO A 430 -15.74 19.19 -10.13
N SER A 431 -16.57 20.23 -10.19
CA SER A 431 -16.11 21.59 -9.88
C SER A 431 -15.80 21.74 -8.38
N ALA A 432 -14.94 22.70 -8.04
CA ALA A 432 -14.63 23.00 -6.64
C ALA A 432 -15.89 23.38 -5.83
N SER A 433 -16.83 24.11 -6.45
CA SER A 433 -18.11 24.50 -5.83
C SER A 433 -19.03 23.30 -5.60
N LEU A 434 -19.04 22.34 -6.52
CA LEU A 434 -19.77 21.09 -6.35
C LEU A 434 -19.19 20.25 -5.22
N LEU A 435 -17.86 20.11 -5.14
CA LEU A 435 -17.23 19.39 -4.03
C LEU A 435 -17.45 20.09 -2.69
N ALA A 436 -17.55 21.42 -2.66
CA ALA A 436 -17.91 22.15 -1.45
C ALA A 436 -19.35 21.87 -1.00
N SER A 437 -20.31 21.71 -1.92
CA SER A 437 -21.70 21.38 -1.60
C SER A 437 -21.92 19.89 -1.33
N GLN A 438 -21.14 19.01 -1.98
CA GLN A 438 -21.11 17.56 -1.82
C GLN A 438 -19.82 17.11 -1.11
N ASN A 439 -19.58 17.66 0.07
CA ASN A 439 -18.30 17.58 0.80
C ASN A 439 -17.95 16.21 1.42
N LYS A 440 -18.64 15.14 1.05
CA LYS A 440 -18.36 13.77 1.51
C LYS A 440 -17.65 12.90 0.49
N TRP A 441 -17.46 13.40 -0.74
CA TRP A 441 -16.59 12.73 -1.72
C TRP A 441 -15.13 12.80 -1.27
N ILE A 442 -14.59 11.67 -0.81
CA ILE A 442 -13.22 11.60 -0.28
C ILE A 442 -12.16 11.63 -1.39
N TYR A 443 -12.50 11.11 -2.57
CA TYR A 443 -11.67 11.27 -3.76
C TYR A 443 -12.51 11.36 -5.04
N ALA A 444 -11.91 11.90 -6.10
CA ALA A 444 -12.40 11.83 -7.47
C ALA A 444 -11.27 11.45 -8.44
N MET A 445 -11.53 10.50 -9.33
CA MET A 445 -10.56 10.01 -10.29
C MET A 445 -11.04 10.23 -11.73
N LEU A 446 -10.29 11.00 -12.50
CA LEU A 446 -10.55 11.19 -13.93
C LEU A 446 -10.20 9.91 -14.69
N TRP A 447 -10.98 9.57 -15.71
CA TRP A 447 -10.61 8.53 -16.66
C TRP A 447 -9.74 9.11 -17.81
N PRO A 448 -8.62 8.45 -18.18
CA PRO A 448 -7.55 9.06 -18.98
C PRO A 448 -7.97 9.47 -20.39
N ASP A 449 -8.98 8.84 -20.97
CA ASP A 449 -9.48 9.21 -22.30
C ASP A 449 -10.10 10.62 -22.32
N PHE A 450 -10.48 11.18 -21.15
CA PHE A 450 -11.13 12.47 -21.02
C PHE A 450 -10.21 13.60 -20.52
N ILE A 451 -8.89 13.39 -20.48
CA ILE A 451 -7.93 14.43 -20.07
C ILE A 451 -8.10 15.71 -20.91
N GLU A 452 -8.25 15.57 -22.23
CA GLU A 452 -8.35 16.72 -23.13
C GLU A 452 -9.65 17.50 -22.95
N GLU A 453 -10.76 16.81 -22.68
CA GLU A 453 -12.05 17.45 -22.39
C GLU A 453 -12.02 18.27 -21.08
N ASN A 454 -11.12 17.91 -20.16
CA ASN A 454 -10.92 18.60 -18.88
C ASN A 454 -9.75 19.58 -18.89
N ARG A 455 -9.03 19.75 -20.02
CA ARG A 455 -7.78 20.54 -20.07
C ARG A 455 -7.94 21.95 -19.51
N SER A 456 -9.04 22.63 -19.81
CA SER A 456 -9.30 24.00 -19.36
C SER A 456 -9.76 24.10 -17.90
N THR A 457 -10.30 23.03 -17.32
CA THR A 457 -10.85 23.02 -15.96
C THR A 457 -9.87 22.45 -14.93
N LEU A 458 -8.93 21.60 -15.35
CA LEU A 458 -7.91 20.97 -14.50
C LEU A 458 -7.13 21.96 -13.61
N PRO A 459 -6.62 23.11 -14.11
CA PRO A 459 -5.92 24.07 -13.24
C PRO A 459 -6.81 24.61 -12.11
N GLY A 460 -8.10 24.86 -12.42
CA GLY A 460 -9.06 25.41 -11.46
C GLY A 460 -9.39 24.44 -10.33
N ILE A 461 -9.61 23.16 -10.64
CA ILE A 461 -9.92 22.15 -9.63
C ILE A 461 -8.69 21.77 -8.79
N TYR A 462 -7.50 21.61 -9.39
CA TYR A 462 -6.27 21.32 -8.65
C TYR A 462 -5.76 22.51 -7.82
N GLY A 463 -6.14 23.74 -8.16
CA GLY A 463 -5.85 24.94 -7.38
C GLY A 463 -6.85 25.24 -6.25
N ALA A 464 -7.91 24.44 -6.10
CA ALA A 464 -8.97 24.72 -5.13
C ALA A 464 -8.56 24.35 -3.70
N SER A 465 -8.94 25.16 -2.72
CA SER A 465 -8.58 24.97 -1.30
C SER A 465 -9.27 23.76 -0.62
N ASN A 466 -10.36 23.29 -1.21
CA ASN A 466 -11.09 22.08 -0.80
C ASN A 466 -10.67 20.83 -1.60
N VAL A 467 -9.57 20.91 -2.35
CA VAL A 467 -8.94 19.77 -3.03
C VAL A 467 -7.56 19.55 -2.42
N LEU A 468 -7.10 18.30 -2.40
CA LEU A 468 -5.76 17.93 -1.97
C LEU A 468 -4.94 17.47 -3.17
N THR A 469 -3.77 18.06 -3.38
CA THR A 469 -2.74 17.58 -4.32
C THR A 469 -1.61 16.89 -3.57
N LEU A 470 -0.69 16.23 -4.29
CA LEU A 470 0.30 15.34 -3.69
C LEU A 470 1.15 16.00 -2.59
N ASP A 471 1.54 17.26 -2.78
CA ASP A 471 2.31 18.08 -1.83
C ASP A 471 1.56 18.39 -0.52
N GLU A 472 0.25 18.18 -0.49
CA GLU A 472 -0.63 18.42 0.66
C GLU A 472 -1.03 17.12 1.37
N MET A 473 -0.60 15.97 0.84
CA MET A 473 -0.87 14.66 1.43
C MET A 473 0.04 14.40 2.64
N PRO A 474 -0.46 13.72 3.68
CA PRO A 474 0.29 13.51 4.92
C PRO A 474 1.45 12.53 4.78
N GLY A 475 1.48 11.74 3.70
CA GLY A 475 2.34 10.57 3.58
C GLY A 475 1.83 9.37 4.40
N TRP A 476 2.28 8.17 4.03
CA TRP A 476 1.81 6.91 4.61
C TRP A 476 2.90 6.07 5.27
N ARG A 477 4.09 6.63 5.48
CA ARG A 477 5.23 5.97 6.11
C ARG A 477 5.68 6.74 7.33
#